data_AF-A0AA39IBW2-F1
#
_entry.id   AF-A0AA39IBW2-F1
#
_cell.length_a   1.000
_cell.length_b   1.000
_cell.length_c   1.000
_cell.angle_alpha   90.00
_cell.angle_beta   90.00
_cell.angle_gamma   90.00
#
_symmetry.space_group_name_H-M   'P 1'
#
loop_
_entity.id
_entity.type
_entity.pdbx_description
1 polymer ?
#
loop_
_entity_poly.entity_id
_entity_poly.type
_entity_poly.pdbx_seq_one_letter_code
_entity_poly.pdbx_strand_id
1 'polypeptide(L)'
;MVHKSGHHFDLMNWWIGSEPETVAGMGKTAFYGKEAGTKNGWAKDYVRARGSDEARKDPFAMHMEMDETLQKLYAEAESADGYHRDMNVFGPDIAIEDDMSVMVRYKSGVTLTYHLTAYSPWEGYRVMFNGSEGRLELEVVESEYRSPSDGERLGGLIHGTNSLPHPGGATVTLQRLWEKPQRLPVNIDHSAHGGGDTRMLSVLFGAKPGQEVDTSDASKQSANERDGTMALAVGVCANESFKTGNFIDVASLNLPL
;
A
#
# COMPACT_ATOMS: atom_id res chain seq x y z
N MET A 1 -6.38 -5.62 7.17
CA MET A 1 -5.78 -4.25 7.25
C MET A 1 -4.33 -4.14 7.70
N VAL A 2 -3.80 -5.00 8.58
CA VAL A 2 -2.45 -4.84 9.19
C VAL A 2 -1.31 -4.56 8.20
N HIS A 3 -1.26 -5.24 7.05
CA HIS A 3 -0.16 -5.04 6.10
C HIS A 3 -0.16 -3.63 5.48
N LYS A 4 -1.32 -3.17 4.97
CA LYS A 4 -1.44 -1.83 4.36
C LYS A 4 -1.43 -0.70 5.38
N SER A 5 -1.73 -0.98 6.65
CA SER A 5 -1.74 0.06 7.66
C SER A 5 -0.36 0.65 7.90
N GLY A 6 0.69 -0.18 7.85
CA GLY A 6 2.08 0.26 7.96
C GLY A 6 2.61 1.11 6.80
N HIS A 7 1.87 1.21 5.68
CA HIS A 7 2.27 2.01 4.50
C HIS A 7 1.50 3.31 4.31
N HIS A 8 0.25 3.36 4.77
CA HIS A 8 -0.60 4.53 4.56
C HIS A 8 -0.81 5.33 5.82
N PHE A 9 -0.96 4.66 6.98
CA PHE A 9 -1.22 5.39 8.22
C PHE A 9 0.05 5.92 8.86
N ASP A 10 1.24 5.39 8.54
CA ASP A 10 2.50 6.06 8.89
C ASP A 10 2.57 7.44 8.22
N LEU A 11 2.32 7.52 6.90
CA LEU A 11 2.25 8.77 6.14
C LEU A 11 1.17 9.71 6.69
N MET A 12 -0.05 9.19 6.92
CA MET A 12 -1.13 10.02 7.45
C MET A 12 -0.84 10.54 8.85
N ASN A 13 -0.33 9.69 9.76
CA ASN A 13 0.02 10.10 11.13
C ASN A 13 1.11 11.17 11.09
N TRP A 14 2.11 11.01 10.23
CA TRP A 14 3.19 11.99 10.04
C TRP A 14 2.67 13.32 9.47
N TRP A 15 1.90 13.29 8.38
CA TRP A 15 1.32 14.51 7.77
C TRP A 15 0.35 15.25 8.70
N ILE A 16 -0.44 14.52 9.47
CA ILE A 16 -1.35 15.09 10.47
C ILE A 16 -0.57 15.59 11.70
N GLY A 17 0.59 15.00 11.99
CA GLY A 17 1.37 15.28 13.19
C GLY A 17 0.63 14.89 14.47
N SER A 18 -0.13 13.79 14.44
CA SER A 18 -0.92 13.32 15.58
C SER A 18 -1.06 11.80 15.62
N GLU A 19 -1.38 11.28 16.80
CA GLU A 19 -1.60 9.87 17.02
C GLU A 19 -3.09 9.49 16.86
N PRO A 20 -3.38 8.29 16.35
CA PRO A 20 -4.74 7.77 16.30
C PRO A 20 -5.27 7.54 17.73
N GLU A 21 -6.54 7.86 17.95
CA GLU A 21 -7.24 7.69 19.22
C GLU A 21 -8.33 6.61 19.11
N THR A 22 -9.16 6.66 18.07
CA THR A 22 -10.24 5.69 17.89
C THR A 22 -10.38 5.33 16.42
N VAL A 23 -10.60 4.05 16.15
CA VAL A 23 -10.70 3.50 14.80
C VAL A 23 -11.98 2.70 14.67
N ALA A 24 -12.68 2.85 13.55
CA ALA A 24 -13.79 2.00 13.16
C ALA A 24 -13.72 1.72 11.67
N GLY A 25 -14.34 0.64 11.21
CA GLY A 25 -14.40 0.39 9.78
C GLY A 25 -15.27 -0.79 9.40
N MET A 26 -15.38 -0.99 8.10
CA MET A 26 -16.01 -2.13 7.46
C MET A 26 -15.04 -2.69 6.42
N GLY A 27 -14.93 -4.01 6.37
CA GLY A 27 -14.08 -4.70 5.41
C GLY A 27 -14.74 -6.00 4.97
N LYS A 28 -14.44 -6.44 3.76
CA LYS A 28 -14.91 -7.72 3.22
C LYS A 28 -13.95 -8.24 2.16
N THR A 29 -14.01 -9.54 1.90
CA THR A 29 -13.49 -10.15 0.67
C THR A 29 -14.58 -10.03 -0.40
N ALA A 30 -14.44 -9.06 -1.30
CA ALA A 30 -15.42 -8.64 -2.28
C ALA A 30 -15.18 -9.21 -3.67
N PHE A 31 -13.91 -9.31 -4.09
CA PHE A 31 -13.55 -9.67 -5.46
C PHE A 31 -12.77 -10.99 -5.52
N TYR A 32 -11.78 -11.15 -4.65
CA TYR A 32 -10.98 -12.36 -4.55
C TYR A 32 -11.71 -13.48 -3.78
N GLY A 33 -11.07 -14.65 -3.73
CA GLY A 33 -11.60 -15.84 -3.07
C GLY A 33 -12.66 -16.58 -3.88
N LYS A 34 -12.93 -17.82 -3.44
CA LYS A 34 -13.71 -18.79 -4.22
C LYS A 34 -15.12 -18.34 -4.55
N GLU A 35 -15.83 -17.71 -3.60
CA GLU A 35 -17.21 -17.29 -3.81
C GLU A 35 -17.32 -16.22 -4.90
N ALA A 36 -16.57 -15.12 -4.77
CA ALA A 36 -16.57 -14.03 -5.73
C ALA A 36 -15.98 -14.45 -7.08
N GLY A 37 -14.89 -15.24 -7.06
CA GLY A 37 -14.29 -15.82 -8.25
C GLY A 37 -15.27 -16.72 -9.03
N THR A 38 -16.04 -17.56 -8.34
CA THR A 38 -17.06 -18.42 -8.98
C THR A 38 -18.18 -17.58 -9.56
N LYS A 39 -18.69 -16.61 -8.79
CA LYS A 39 -19.78 -15.72 -9.22
C LYS A 39 -19.44 -14.93 -10.47
N ASN A 40 -18.19 -14.46 -10.58
CA ASN A 40 -17.74 -13.61 -11.69
C ASN A 40 -17.04 -14.39 -12.81
N GLY A 41 -16.89 -15.72 -12.67
CA GLY A 41 -16.28 -16.59 -13.69
C GLY A 41 -14.74 -16.56 -13.74
N TRP A 42 -14.08 -15.99 -12.73
CA TRP A 42 -12.62 -15.91 -12.63
C TRP A 42 -11.99 -17.13 -11.96
N ALA A 43 -12.72 -17.83 -11.09
CA ALA A 43 -12.17 -18.99 -10.39
C ALA A 43 -11.71 -20.09 -11.37
N LYS A 44 -10.48 -20.56 -11.18
CA LYS A 44 -9.87 -21.69 -11.89
C LYS A 44 -9.50 -22.79 -10.91
N ASP A 45 -9.46 -24.03 -11.40
CA ASP A 45 -9.17 -25.21 -10.57
C ASP A 45 -7.66 -25.49 -10.51
N TYR A 46 -6.95 -24.67 -9.73
CA TYR A 46 -5.56 -24.91 -9.37
C TYR A 46 -5.26 -24.35 -7.97
N VAL A 47 -4.24 -24.91 -7.31
CA VAL A 47 -3.79 -24.45 -6.00
C VAL A 47 -2.65 -23.43 -6.14
N ARG A 48 -1.66 -23.74 -6.98
CA ARG A 48 -0.51 -22.88 -7.28
C ARG A 48 -0.37 -22.65 -8.77
N ALA A 49 0.14 -21.48 -9.16
CA ALA A 49 0.40 -21.18 -10.56
C ALA A 49 1.54 -22.05 -11.13
N ARG A 50 2.63 -22.19 -10.38
CA ARG A 50 3.80 -22.97 -10.80
C ARG A 50 3.43 -24.44 -10.96
N GLY A 51 3.65 -24.97 -12.16
CA GLY A 51 3.37 -26.37 -12.51
C GLY A 51 1.90 -26.65 -12.88
N SER A 52 1.04 -25.63 -12.91
CA SER A 52 -0.36 -25.77 -13.33
C SER A 52 -0.54 -25.39 -14.80
N ASP A 53 -1.13 -26.29 -15.59
CA ASP A 53 -1.52 -25.99 -16.97
C ASP A 53 -2.68 -24.99 -17.04
N GLU A 54 -3.61 -25.05 -16.08
CA GLU A 54 -4.76 -24.15 -15.99
C GLU A 54 -4.37 -22.71 -15.67
N ALA A 55 -3.30 -22.53 -14.88
CA ALA A 55 -2.81 -21.21 -14.51
C ALA A 55 -2.19 -20.44 -15.69
N ARG A 56 -1.66 -21.12 -16.71
CA ARG A 56 -0.94 -20.46 -17.85
C ARG A 56 -1.76 -19.42 -18.61
N LYS A 57 -3.08 -19.49 -18.54
CA LYS A 57 -4.00 -18.56 -19.23
C LYS A 57 -4.79 -17.69 -18.25
N ASP A 58 -4.53 -17.82 -16.96
CA ASP A 58 -5.20 -17.05 -15.93
C ASP A 58 -4.47 -15.71 -15.75
N PRO A 59 -5.12 -14.55 -16.04
CA PRO A 59 -4.49 -13.25 -15.88
C PRO A 59 -4.20 -12.88 -14.41
N PHE A 60 -4.69 -13.66 -13.45
CA PHE A 60 -4.41 -13.48 -12.02
C PHE A 60 -3.31 -14.40 -11.48
N ALA A 61 -2.79 -15.31 -12.31
CA ALA A 61 -1.74 -16.24 -11.91
C ALA A 61 -0.36 -15.56 -11.90
N MET A 62 0.36 -15.70 -10.78
CA MET A 62 1.72 -15.19 -10.63
C MET A 62 2.75 -16.23 -11.12
N HIS A 63 3.34 -15.96 -12.29
CA HIS A 63 4.36 -16.83 -12.91
C HIS A 63 5.78 -16.44 -12.50
N MET A 64 6.17 -16.81 -11.26
CA MET A 64 7.48 -16.44 -10.69
C MET A 64 8.67 -16.97 -11.49
N GLU A 65 8.51 -18.09 -12.22
CA GLU A 65 9.55 -18.68 -13.07
C GLU A 65 9.96 -17.80 -14.26
N MET A 66 9.18 -16.77 -14.58
CA MET A 66 9.44 -15.84 -15.68
C MET A 66 10.29 -14.63 -15.24
N ASP A 67 10.56 -14.48 -13.94
CA ASP A 67 11.38 -13.40 -13.36
C ASP A 67 12.41 -13.98 -12.39
N GLU A 68 13.70 -13.87 -12.73
CA GLU A 68 14.82 -14.41 -11.93
C GLU A 68 14.83 -13.87 -10.49
N THR A 69 14.35 -12.64 -10.27
CA THR A 69 14.29 -12.03 -8.94
C THR A 69 13.20 -12.69 -8.10
N LEU A 70 12.00 -12.85 -8.66
CA LEU A 70 10.90 -13.55 -7.98
C LEU A 70 11.25 -15.00 -7.71
N GLN A 71 11.93 -15.66 -8.66
CA GLN A 71 12.39 -17.02 -8.47
C GLN A 71 13.34 -17.14 -7.28
N LYS A 72 14.38 -16.30 -7.20
CA LYS A 72 15.36 -16.33 -6.11
C LYS A 72 14.78 -15.96 -4.75
N LEU A 73 13.94 -14.92 -4.71
CA LEU A 73 13.38 -14.42 -3.46
C LEU A 73 12.28 -15.31 -2.89
N TYR A 74 11.48 -15.95 -3.74
CA TYR A 74 10.30 -16.70 -3.31
C TYR A 74 10.38 -18.18 -3.69
N ALA A 75 10.49 -18.51 -4.98
CA ALA A 75 10.35 -19.88 -5.47
C ALA A 75 11.46 -20.84 -4.99
N GLU A 76 12.68 -20.34 -4.81
CA GLU A 76 13.82 -21.10 -4.28
C GLU A 76 13.89 -21.05 -2.75
N ALA A 77 13.19 -20.10 -2.13
CA ALA A 77 13.15 -19.89 -0.69
C ALA A 77 12.02 -20.67 0.02
N GLU A 78 11.11 -21.33 -0.71
CA GLU A 78 9.95 -22.05 -0.14
C GLU A 78 10.33 -23.05 0.96
N SER A 79 11.53 -23.63 0.90
CA SER A 79 12.00 -24.60 1.91
C SER A 79 12.32 -24.00 3.28
N ALA A 80 12.43 -22.67 3.39
CA ALA A 80 12.74 -21.99 4.63
C ALA A 80 11.56 -22.00 5.63
N ASP A 81 10.33 -21.82 5.13
CA ASP A 81 9.13 -21.68 5.96
C ASP A 81 7.85 -22.27 5.34
N GLY A 82 7.89 -22.77 4.10
CA GLY A 82 6.73 -23.26 3.37
C GLY A 82 5.85 -22.16 2.78
N TYR A 83 6.30 -20.91 2.75
CA TYR A 83 5.54 -19.81 2.17
C TYR A 83 5.48 -19.92 0.65
N HIS A 84 4.26 -20.01 0.12
CA HIS A 84 4.01 -20.06 -1.32
C HIS A 84 3.37 -18.76 -1.78
N ARG A 85 4.09 -18.00 -2.61
CA ARG A 85 3.67 -16.67 -3.08
C ARG A 85 2.69 -16.74 -4.26
N ASP A 86 2.74 -17.82 -5.04
CA ASP A 86 1.98 -18.04 -6.28
C ASP A 86 0.68 -18.84 -6.07
N MET A 87 0.08 -18.73 -4.89
CA MET A 87 -1.21 -19.34 -4.56
C MET A 87 -2.33 -18.70 -5.38
N ASN A 88 -3.34 -19.49 -5.74
CA ASN A 88 -4.52 -19.00 -6.43
C ASN A 88 -5.30 -17.97 -5.59
N VAL A 89 -5.42 -16.74 -6.08
CA VAL A 89 -6.13 -15.64 -5.40
C VAL A 89 -7.65 -15.83 -5.35
N PHE A 90 -8.19 -16.81 -6.07
CA PHE A 90 -9.58 -17.26 -5.96
C PHE A 90 -9.72 -18.60 -5.23
N GLY A 91 -8.69 -19.02 -4.49
CA GLY A 91 -8.71 -20.22 -3.66
C GLY A 91 -9.75 -20.14 -2.52
N PRO A 92 -10.12 -21.30 -1.94
CA PRO A 92 -11.09 -21.36 -0.84
C PRO A 92 -10.58 -20.74 0.47
N ASP A 93 -9.26 -20.66 0.66
CA ASP A 93 -8.65 -20.17 1.91
C ASP A 93 -8.42 -18.64 1.91
N ILE A 94 -8.85 -17.95 0.85
CA ILE A 94 -8.74 -16.50 0.75
C ILE A 94 -9.84 -15.85 1.57
N ALA A 95 -9.44 -15.31 2.73
CA ALA A 95 -10.34 -14.69 3.70
C ALA A 95 -9.90 -13.28 4.12
N ILE A 96 -8.86 -12.73 3.50
CA ILE A 96 -8.42 -11.36 3.76
C ILE A 96 -9.33 -10.36 3.07
N GLU A 97 -9.55 -9.21 3.67
CA GLU A 97 -10.35 -8.15 3.07
C GLU A 97 -9.60 -7.48 1.91
N ASP A 98 -10.31 -7.24 0.82
CA ASP A 98 -9.81 -6.59 -0.40
C ASP A 98 -10.59 -5.31 -0.75
N ASP A 99 -11.68 -5.03 -0.03
CA ASP A 99 -12.46 -3.78 -0.06
C ASP A 99 -12.71 -3.34 1.38
N MET A 100 -12.17 -2.17 1.75
CA MET A 100 -12.13 -1.72 3.15
C MET A 100 -12.40 -0.22 3.24
N SER A 101 -13.30 0.17 4.15
CA SER A 101 -13.58 1.54 4.57
C SER A 101 -13.17 1.70 6.03
N VAL A 102 -12.32 2.67 6.36
CA VAL A 102 -11.84 2.91 7.74
C VAL A 102 -12.00 4.39 8.10
N MET A 103 -12.44 4.65 9.32
CA MET A 103 -12.47 5.97 9.94
C MET A 103 -11.51 6.00 11.12
N VAL A 104 -10.75 7.07 11.24
CA VAL A 104 -9.83 7.30 12.35
C VAL A 104 -10.09 8.68 12.94
N ARG A 105 -10.27 8.76 14.25
CA ARG A 105 -10.20 10.01 15.00
C ARG A 105 -8.80 10.10 15.62
N TYR A 106 -8.15 11.24 15.45
CA TYR A 106 -6.84 11.56 16.00
C TYR A 106 -6.96 12.36 17.29
N LYS A 107 -5.94 12.30 18.14
CA LYS A 107 -5.88 13.08 19.40
C LYS A 107 -5.93 14.60 19.17
N SER A 108 -5.51 15.07 17.99
CA SER A 108 -5.63 16.48 17.57
C SER A 108 -7.08 16.91 17.26
N GLY A 109 -8.04 15.98 17.23
CA GLY A 109 -9.41 16.21 16.79
C GLY A 109 -9.63 16.04 15.29
N VAL A 110 -8.57 15.79 14.51
CA VAL A 110 -8.67 15.48 13.08
C VAL A 110 -9.40 14.16 12.87
N THR A 111 -10.26 14.10 11.86
CA THR A 111 -10.93 12.87 11.43
C THR A 111 -10.46 12.49 10.02
N LEU A 112 -10.01 11.25 9.86
CA LEU A 112 -9.65 10.64 8.59
C LEU A 112 -10.74 9.66 8.15
N THR A 113 -11.07 9.70 6.87
CA THR A 113 -11.82 8.64 6.18
C THR A 113 -10.92 8.05 5.11
N TYR A 114 -10.84 6.73 5.10
CA TYR A 114 -9.90 5.96 4.29
C TYR A 114 -10.65 4.86 3.54
N HIS A 115 -10.31 4.67 2.27
CA HIS A 115 -10.83 3.57 1.46
C HIS A 115 -9.69 2.87 0.74
N LEU A 116 -9.72 1.53 0.74
CA LEU A 116 -8.83 0.71 -0.08
C LEU A 116 -9.64 -0.27 -0.89
N THR A 117 -9.36 -0.30 -2.19
CA THR A 117 -9.84 -1.33 -3.11
C THR A 117 -8.63 -2.01 -3.73
N ALA A 118 -8.34 -3.24 -3.31
CA ALA A 118 -7.17 -4.01 -3.72
C ALA A 118 -7.31 -4.69 -5.09
N TYR A 119 -8.43 -4.49 -5.77
CA TYR A 119 -8.74 -5.01 -7.12
C TYR A 119 -9.09 -3.87 -8.09
N SER A 120 -8.62 -2.66 -7.81
CA SER A 120 -8.78 -1.52 -8.71
C SER A 120 -7.98 -1.74 -10.01
N PRO A 121 -8.53 -1.43 -11.20
CA PRO A 121 -7.76 -1.46 -12.44
C PRO A 121 -6.72 -0.35 -12.52
N TRP A 122 -6.83 0.67 -11.66
CA TRP A 122 -5.94 1.80 -11.51
C TRP A 122 -5.15 1.66 -10.22
N GLU A 123 -3.83 1.87 -10.28
CA GLU A 123 -2.94 1.81 -9.12
C GLU A 123 -2.44 3.21 -8.76
N GLY A 124 -2.58 3.56 -7.49
CA GLY A 124 -2.25 4.87 -6.97
C GLY A 124 -3.07 5.22 -5.74
N TYR A 125 -2.99 6.48 -5.33
CA TYR A 125 -3.77 6.98 -4.21
C TYR A 125 -4.13 8.46 -4.36
N ARG A 126 -5.12 8.87 -3.59
CA ARG A 126 -5.57 10.25 -3.47
C ARG A 126 -5.66 10.62 -1.99
N VAL A 127 -5.12 11.77 -1.63
CA VAL A 127 -5.20 12.32 -0.26
C VAL A 127 -5.68 13.75 -0.34
N MET A 128 -6.64 14.11 0.50
CA MET A 128 -7.12 15.48 0.58
C MET A 128 -7.23 15.94 2.03
N PHE A 129 -6.62 17.09 2.31
CA PHE A 129 -6.64 17.76 3.60
C PHE A 129 -7.59 18.94 3.51
N ASN A 130 -8.54 19.04 4.45
CA ASN A 130 -9.42 20.20 4.56
C ASN A 130 -9.10 20.90 5.88
N GLY A 131 -8.84 22.20 5.80
CA GLY A 131 -8.51 23.04 6.96
C GLY A 131 -9.24 24.38 6.89
N SER A 132 -8.92 25.25 7.84
CA SER A 132 -9.54 26.58 7.96
C SER A 132 -9.25 27.52 6.79
N GLU A 133 -8.19 27.28 6.03
CA GLU A 133 -7.78 28.12 4.88
C GLU A 133 -8.16 27.52 3.51
N GLY A 134 -8.77 26.33 3.49
CA GLY A 134 -9.16 25.65 2.27
C GLY A 134 -8.73 24.19 2.22
N ARG A 135 -8.35 23.70 1.04
CA ARG A 135 -8.09 22.29 0.76
C ARG A 135 -6.79 22.09 0.00
N LEU A 136 -6.02 21.07 0.40
CA LEU A 136 -4.85 20.58 -0.32
C LEU A 136 -5.14 19.16 -0.81
N GLU A 137 -4.88 18.90 -2.08
CA GLU A 137 -5.10 17.59 -2.71
C GLU A 137 -3.80 17.07 -3.30
N LEU A 138 -3.53 15.79 -3.07
CA LEU A 138 -2.48 15.02 -3.71
C LEU A 138 -3.14 13.85 -4.45
N GLU A 139 -2.82 13.70 -5.73
CA GLU A 139 -3.14 12.51 -6.52
C GLU A 139 -1.82 11.94 -7.03
N VAL A 140 -1.61 10.64 -6.80
CA VAL A 140 -0.47 9.89 -7.33
C VAL A 140 -1.02 8.73 -8.14
N VAL A 141 -0.60 8.64 -9.39
CA VAL A 141 -0.94 7.55 -10.31
C VAL A 141 0.33 6.73 -10.56
N GLU A 142 0.39 5.55 -9.96
CA GLU A 142 1.51 4.62 -10.12
C GLU A 142 1.37 3.80 -11.40
N SER A 143 0.15 3.39 -11.74
CA SER A 143 -0.19 2.73 -13.00
C SER A 143 -1.62 3.09 -13.41
N GLU A 144 -1.79 3.55 -14.65
CA GLU A 144 -3.10 3.90 -15.18
C GLU A 144 -3.97 2.67 -15.44
N TYR A 145 -3.35 1.57 -15.88
CA TYR A 145 -3.99 0.28 -16.12
C TYR A 145 -2.98 -0.86 -16.18
N ARG A 146 -3.47 -2.10 -16.02
CA ARG A 146 -2.72 -3.33 -16.22
C ARG A 146 -3.31 -4.16 -17.35
N SER A 147 -2.45 -4.72 -18.19
CA SER A 147 -2.77 -5.72 -19.20
C SER A 147 -2.15 -7.07 -18.83
N PRO A 148 -2.81 -8.21 -19.14
CA PRO A 148 -2.19 -9.53 -19.00
C PRO A 148 -0.89 -9.69 -19.79
N SER A 149 -0.67 -8.87 -20.83
CA SER A 149 0.56 -8.87 -21.64
C SER A 149 1.74 -8.15 -20.99
N ASP A 150 1.52 -7.39 -19.92
CA ASP A 150 2.60 -6.59 -19.29
C ASP A 150 3.65 -7.47 -18.60
N GLY A 151 3.28 -8.70 -18.28
CA GLY A 151 4.11 -9.68 -17.60
C GLY A 151 4.34 -9.36 -16.11
N GLU A 152 4.89 -10.34 -15.41
CA GLU A 152 5.25 -10.31 -13.99
C GLU A 152 6.65 -9.68 -13.81
N ARG A 153 6.86 -8.44 -14.24
CA ARG A 153 8.18 -7.77 -14.12
C ARG A 153 8.33 -7.06 -12.77
N LEU A 154 8.26 -7.84 -11.69
CA LEU A 154 8.44 -7.34 -10.32
C LEU A 154 9.91 -7.12 -9.96
N GLY A 155 10.87 -7.77 -10.64
CA GLY A 155 12.29 -7.60 -10.32
C GLY A 155 12.77 -6.14 -10.45
N GLY A 156 12.25 -5.40 -11.43
CA GLY A 156 12.51 -3.98 -11.60
C GLY A 156 11.90 -3.09 -10.51
N LEU A 157 10.77 -3.50 -9.95
CA LEU A 157 10.07 -2.80 -8.88
C LEU A 157 10.77 -3.04 -7.53
N ILE A 158 11.05 -4.31 -7.21
CA ILE A 158 11.71 -4.73 -5.95
C ILE A 158 13.13 -4.15 -5.85
N HIS A 159 13.84 -3.99 -6.97
CA HIS A 159 15.19 -3.42 -6.98
C HIS A 159 15.20 -1.91 -7.27
N GLY A 160 14.02 -1.29 -7.43
CA GLY A 160 13.91 0.14 -7.72
C GLY A 160 14.58 0.55 -9.04
N THR A 161 14.62 -0.33 -10.04
CA THR A 161 15.23 -0.03 -11.34
C THR A 161 14.22 0.31 -12.43
N ASN A 162 12.93 0.00 -12.23
CA ASN A 162 11.87 0.30 -13.20
C ASN A 162 10.58 0.76 -12.51
N SER A 163 9.77 1.55 -13.23
CA SER A 163 8.40 1.88 -12.85
C SER A 163 7.41 0.76 -13.26
N LEU A 164 6.19 0.82 -12.73
CA LEU A 164 5.08 -0.01 -13.20
C LEU A 164 4.77 0.28 -14.68
N PRO A 165 4.17 -0.67 -15.42
CA PRO A 165 3.63 -0.41 -16.74
C PRO A 165 2.62 0.74 -16.71
N HIS A 166 2.56 1.51 -17.80
CA HIS A 166 1.64 2.64 -17.96
C HIS A 166 1.68 3.62 -16.77
N PRO A 167 2.88 4.12 -16.39
CA PRO A 167 3.00 4.99 -15.22
C PRO A 167 2.31 6.32 -15.49
N GLY A 168 1.64 6.84 -14.47
CA GLY A 168 1.10 8.18 -14.50
C GLY A 168 2.06 9.18 -13.84
N GLY A 169 1.51 10.16 -13.14
CA GLY A 169 2.26 11.16 -12.42
C GLY A 169 1.61 11.53 -11.10
N ALA A 170 2.20 12.54 -10.45
CA ALA A 170 1.70 13.14 -9.22
C ALA A 170 1.23 14.57 -9.51
N THR A 171 0.05 14.91 -8.99
CA THR A 171 -0.50 16.27 -9.05
C THR A 171 -0.80 16.74 -7.64
N VAL A 172 -0.36 17.96 -7.32
CA VAL A 172 -0.75 18.65 -6.09
C VAL A 172 -1.60 19.85 -6.44
N THR A 173 -2.80 19.94 -5.88
CA THR A 173 -3.73 21.05 -6.09
C THR A 173 -4.02 21.75 -4.76
N LEU A 174 -3.75 23.05 -4.70
CA LEU A 174 -4.10 23.93 -3.59
C LEU A 174 -5.37 24.71 -3.94
N GLN A 175 -6.37 24.64 -3.06
CA GLN A 175 -7.63 25.37 -3.18
C GLN A 175 -7.83 26.21 -1.93
N ARG A 176 -7.43 27.49 -1.99
CA ARG A 176 -7.71 28.45 -0.92
C ARG A 176 -9.18 28.85 -0.93
N LEU A 177 -9.71 29.23 0.24
CA LEU A 177 -11.07 29.76 0.31
C LEU A 177 -11.25 30.96 -0.63
N TRP A 178 -12.30 30.91 -1.46
CA TRP A 178 -12.71 31.98 -2.38
C TRP A 178 -11.73 32.33 -3.50
N GLU A 179 -10.72 31.50 -3.73
CA GLU A 179 -9.74 31.68 -4.81
C GLU A 179 -9.91 30.61 -5.90
N LYS A 180 -9.27 30.83 -7.05
CA LYS A 180 -9.20 29.79 -8.08
C LYS A 180 -8.21 28.69 -7.63
N PRO A 181 -8.50 27.41 -7.89
CA PRO A 181 -7.55 26.33 -7.66
C PRO A 181 -6.20 26.56 -8.35
N GLN A 182 -5.12 26.28 -7.61
CA GLN A 182 -3.74 26.37 -8.07
C GLN A 182 -3.14 24.96 -8.13
N ARG A 183 -2.57 24.57 -9.29
CA ARG A 183 -1.69 23.40 -9.34
C ARG A 183 -0.30 23.79 -8.88
N LEU A 184 0.22 23.09 -7.89
CA LEU A 184 1.58 23.26 -7.40
C LEU A 184 2.54 22.43 -8.26
N PRO A 185 3.73 22.96 -8.59
CA PRO A 185 4.75 22.18 -9.28
C PRO A 185 5.21 21.02 -8.38
N VAL A 186 5.29 19.83 -8.95
CA VAL A 186 5.81 18.63 -8.29
C VAL A 186 6.97 18.11 -9.12
N ASN A 187 8.13 17.95 -8.49
CA ASN A 187 9.26 17.28 -9.12
C ASN A 187 9.13 15.79 -8.83
N ILE A 188 8.77 15.02 -9.86
CA ILE A 188 8.66 13.58 -9.76
C ILE A 188 9.99 12.99 -10.18
N ASP A 189 10.66 12.35 -9.25
CA ASP A 189 11.76 11.47 -9.58
C ASP A 189 11.18 10.10 -9.93
N HIS A 190 11.23 9.74 -11.21
CA HIS A 190 10.78 8.43 -11.68
C HIS A 190 11.80 7.31 -11.44
N SER A 191 12.92 7.59 -10.76
CA SER A 191 13.83 6.53 -10.32
C SER A 191 13.23 5.73 -9.14
N ALA A 192 13.31 4.41 -9.25
CA ALA A 192 12.92 3.47 -8.19
C ALA A 192 11.50 3.68 -7.63
N HIS A 193 11.32 3.39 -6.34
CA HIS A 193 10.21 3.77 -5.49
C HIS A 193 10.22 5.29 -5.18
N GLY A 194 10.21 6.15 -6.21
CA GLY A 194 10.21 7.61 -6.07
C GLY A 194 11.46 8.21 -5.40
N GLY A 195 12.57 7.48 -5.41
CA GLY A 195 13.82 7.80 -4.72
C GLY A 195 13.78 7.70 -3.18
N GLY A 196 12.68 7.20 -2.58
CA GLY A 196 12.52 7.08 -1.13
C GLY A 196 13.55 6.16 -0.48
N ASP A 197 13.74 4.97 -1.04
CA ASP A 197 14.65 3.95 -0.50
C ASP A 197 16.09 4.44 -0.43
N THR A 198 16.58 5.12 -1.48
CA THR A 198 17.93 5.68 -1.51
C THR A 198 18.13 6.68 -0.37
N ARG A 199 17.14 7.56 -0.13
CA ARG A 199 17.20 8.56 0.96
C ARG A 199 17.15 7.87 2.33
N MET A 200 16.22 6.93 2.52
CA MET A 200 16.09 6.17 3.77
C MET A 200 17.37 5.40 4.10
N LEU A 201 17.93 4.65 3.13
CA LEU A 201 19.17 3.90 3.34
C LEU A 201 20.35 4.82 3.63
N SER A 202 20.40 6.01 3.02
CA SER A 202 21.41 7.01 3.33
C SER A 202 21.32 7.54 4.76
N VAL A 203 20.10 7.73 5.30
CA VAL A 203 19.90 8.10 6.70
C VAL A 203 20.30 6.96 7.65
N LEU A 204 19.96 5.71 7.31
CA LEU A 204 20.22 4.55 8.16
C LEU A 204 21.69 4.09 8.18
N PHE A 205 22.35 4.10 7.01
CA PHE A 205 23.68 3.52 6.82
C PHE A 205 24.75 4.52 6.37
N GLY A 206 24.36 5.77 6.12
CA GLY A 206 25.20 6.78 5.47
C GLY A 206 25.17 6.68 3.94
N ALA A 207 25.68 7.74 3.29
CA ALA A 207 25.80 7.78 1.84
C ALA A 207 26.76 6.69 1.31
N LYS A 208 26.44 6.09 0.16
CA LYS A 208 27.33 5.14 -0.50
C LYS A 208 28.62 5.84 -0.99
N PRO A 209 29.73 5.12 -1.19
CA PRO A 209 30.95 5.70 -1.77
C PRO A 209 30.65 6.43 -3.08
N GLY A 210 31.01 7.72 -3.16
CA GLY A 210 30.78 8.57 -4.34
C GLY A 210 29.39 9.22 -4.41
N GLN A 211 28.52 9.01 -3.43
CA GLN A 211 27.26 9.75 -3.30
C GLN A 211 27.40 10.90 -2.30
N GLU A 212 26.74 12.03 -2.59
CA GLU A 212 26.60 13.11 -1.63
C GLU A 212 25.57 12.74 -0.55
N VAL A 213 25.83 13.16 0.69
CA VAL A 213 24.86 13.04 1.77
C VAL A 213 23.71 14.01 1.50
N ASP A 214 22.48 13.51 1.49
CA ASP A 214 21.31 14.36 1.42
C ASP A 214 21.27 15.26 2.67
N THR A 215 21.33 16.57 2.47
CA THR A 215 21.28 17.59 3.55
C THR A 215 20.00 18.43 3.49
N SER A 216 19.05 18.04 2.64
CA SER A 216 17.74 18.68 2.55
C SER A 216 16.92 18.48 3.82
N ASP A 217 15.77 19.15 3.93
CA ASP A 217 14.86 18.93 5.05
C ASP A 217 14.30 17.49 5.10
N ALA A 218 14.31 16.77 3.97
CA ALA A 218 13.87 15.38 3.90
C ALA A 218 14.78 14.45 4.72
N SER A 219 16.10 14.69 4.72
CA SER A 219 17.05 13.86 5.48
C SER A 219 17.06 14.15 6.99
N LYS A 220 16.35 15.20 7.42
CA LYS A 220 16.14 15.53 8.84
C LYS A 220 14.92 14.84 9.44
N GLN A 221 14.12 14.16 8.62
CA GLN A 221 12.96 13.40 9.06
C GLN A 221 13.37 11.95 9.33
N SER A 222 13.02 11.42 10.49
CA SER A 222 13.27 10.02 10.85
C SER A 222 12.07 9.44 11.56
N ALA A 223 11.64 8.26 11.15
CA ALA A 223 10.65 7.47 11.88
C ALA A 223 11.32 6.66 12.99
N ASN A 224 10.60 6.43 14.07
CA ASN A 224 11.01 5.53 15.16
C ASN A 224 10.00 4.39 15.35
N GLU A 225 10.25 3.54 16.35
CA GLU A 225 9.39 2.39 16.68
C GLU A 225 7.97 2.80 17.07
N ARG A 226 7.80 3.98 17.67
CA ARG A 226 6.49 4.51 18.06
C ARG A 226 5.65 4.85 16.83
N ASP A 227 6.24 5.48 15.82
CA ASP A 227 5.55 5.82 14.57
C ASP A 227 5.02 4.56 13.87
N GLY A 228 5.88 3.54 13.74
CA GLY A 228 5.51 2.24 13.19
C GLY A 228 4.43 1.54 14.01
N THR A 229 4.52 1.63 15.34
CA THR A 229 3.52 1.02 16.23
C THR A 229 2.16 1.72 16.12
N MET A 230 2.12 3.05 15.99
CA MET A 230 0.86 3.80 15.79
C MET A 230 0.23 3.50 14.44
N ALA A 231 1.02 3.31 13.38
CA ALA A 231 0.51 2.87 12.08
C ALA A 231 -0.08 1.45 12.14
N LEU A 232 0.61 0.53 12.83
CA LEU A 232 0.12 -0.84 13.08
C LEU A 232 -1.18 -0.84 13.90
N ALA A 233 -1.25 -0.01 14.94
CA ALA A 233 -2.40 0.08 15.83
C ALA A 233 -3.70 0.38 15.05
N VAL A 234 -3.64 1.26 14.04
CA VAL A 234 -4.80 1.52 13.17
C VAL A 234 -5.27 0.26 12.47
N GLY A 235 -4.35 -0.53 11.91
CA GLY A 235 -4.69 -1.78 11.22
C GLY A 235 -5.26 -2.85 12.14
N VAL A 236 -4.74 -2.98 13.35
CA VAL A 236 -5.23 -3.91 14.37
C VAL A 236 -6.63 -3.51 14.83
N CYS A 237 -6.84 -2.25 15.19
CA CYS A 237 -8.15 -1.74 15.59
C CYS A 237 -9.18 -1.83 14.46
N ALA A 238 -8.80 -1.55 13.21
CA ALA A 238 -9.69 -1.71 12.06
C ALA A 238 -10.14 -3.16 11.89
N ASN A 239 -9.21 -4.13 11.95
CA ASN A 239 -9.55 -5.55 11.90
C ASN A 239 -10.50 -5.97 13.03
N GLU A 240 -10.32 -5.45 14.24
CA GLU A 240 -11.24 -5.75 15.35
C GLU A 240 -12.61 -5.10 15.16
N SER A 241 -12.64 -3.89 14.59
CA SER A 241 -13.88 -3.22 14.20
C SER A 241 -14.65 -4.00 13.13
N PHE A 242 -13.96 -4.58 12.14
CA PHE A 242 -14.61 -5.40 11.11
C PHE A 242 -15.35 -6.60 11.71
N LYS A 243 -14.79 -7.21 12.76
CA LYS A 243 -15.38 -8.37 13.44
C LYS A 243 -16.55 -7.97 14.34
N THR A 244 -16.42 -6.86 15.06
CA THR A 244 -17.34 -6.49 16.14
C THR A 244 -18.39 -5.46 15.76
N GLY A 245 -18.16 -4.72 14.67
CA GLY A 245 -18.98 -3.57 14.27
C GLY A 245 -18.79 -2.33 15.15
N ASN A 246 -17.83 -2.34 16.08
CA ASN A 246 -17.67 -1.29 17.09
C ASN A 246 -16.55 -0.29 16.73
N PHE A 247 -16.59 0.86 17.40
CA PHE A 247 -15.43 1.76 17.47
C PHE A 247 -14.45 1.21 18.50
N ILE A 248 -13.19 1.09 18.10
CA ILE A 248 -12.12 0.53 18.92
C ILE A 248 -11.18 1.65 19.33
N ASP A 249 -11.01 1.82 20.64
CA ASP A 249 -10.04 2.77 21.21
C ASP A 249 -8.63 2.18 21.08
N VAL A 250 -7.68 2.97 20.58
CA VAL A 250 -6.27 2.55 20.45
C VAL A 250 -5.66 2.22 21.81
N ALA A 251 -6.07 2.90 22.88
CA ALA A 251 -5.62 2.63 24.24
C ALA A 251 -6.01 1.21 24.72
N SER A 252 -7.06 0.61 24.16
CA SER A 252 -7.48 -0.76 24.51
C SER A 252 -6.44 -1.83 24.13
N LEU A 253 -5.52 -1.50 23.21
CA LEU A 253 -4.42 -2.39 22.82
C LEU A 253 -3.34 -2.52 23.90
N ASN A 254 -3.32 -1.64 24.92
CA ASN A 254 -2.33 -1.63 26.00
C ASN A 254 -0.87 -1.71 25.51
N LEU A 255 -0.55 -0.98 24.44
CA LEU A 255 0.77 -0.99 23.82
C LEU A 255 1.80 -0.34 24.78
N PRO A 256 2.97 -0.96 25.01
CA PRO A 256 4.00 -0.44 25.90
C PRO A 256 4.85 0.62 25.19
N LEU A 257 4.32 1.83 25.03
CA LEU A 257 4.91 2.92 24.27
C LEU A 257 5.20 4.17 25.09
#